data_AF-A0A3D9AN85-F1
#
_entry.id   AF-A0A3D9AN85-F1
#
_cell.length_a   1.000
_cell.length_b   1.000
_cell.length_c   1.000
_cell.angle_alpha   90.00
_cell.angle_beta   90.00
_cell.angle_gamma   90.00
#
_symmetry.space_group_name_H-M   'P 1'
#
loop_
_entity.id
_entity.type
_entity.pdbx_description
1 polymer ?
#
loop_
_entity_poly.entity_id
_entity_poly.type
_entity_poly.pdbx_seq_one_letter_code
_entity_poly.pdbx_strand_id
1 'polypeptide(L)'
;MGLLAQSNKSIDNYSYQVREENGDLNNDGKMDKIIVKMDTVDETRPLRLQIFLSQPNGKLTLAVSSTKIIEPQYPVENKGEFNGYQIPSFFIEKGILKMWSEIKGGNITYDFKYQNGNFELIYVNKLTNNATKGYTDENTIFTEAKFDLVTGIRTETDEVSGSAKALEVRKKRILVRPLPKIQDFKFSDKELY
;
A
#
# COMPACT_ATOMS: atom_id res chain seq x y z
N MET A 1 -40.96 33.90 -4.20
CA MET A 1 -40.47 32.82 -3.33
C MET A 1 -39.16 32.31 -3.90
N GLY A 2 -38.04 32.62 -3.25
CA GLY A 2 -36.73 32.11 -3.65
C GLY A 2 -36.43 30.82 -2.89
N LEU A 3 -36.31 29.71 -3.61
CA LEU A 3 -35.76 28.46 -3.06
C LEU A 3 -34.24 28.61 -2.98
N LEU A 4 -33.71 28.78 -1.78
CA LEU A 4 -32.29 28.65 -1.51
C LEU A 4 -31.95 27.15 -1.53
N ALA A 5 -31.23 26.71 -2.56
CA ALA A 5 -30.63 25.39 -2.60
C ALA A 5 -29.52 25.32 -1.53
N GLN A 6 -29.80 24.66 -0.41
CA GLN A 6 -28.76 24.24 0.53
C GLN A 6 -27.88 23.23 -0.19
N SER A 7 -26.66 23.63 -0.54
CA SER A 7 -25.65 22.66 -0.94
C SER A 7 -25.34 21.81 0.29
N ASN A 8 -25.82 20.56 0.30
CA ASN A 8 -25.35 19.54 1.22
C ASN A 8 -23.88 19.28 0.90
N LYS A 9 -23.00 20.15 1.41
CA LYS A 9 -21.56 19.96 1.38
C LYS A 9 -21.32 18.72 2.23
N SER A 10 -21.06 17.57 1.61
CA SER A 10 -20.74 16.35 2.37
C SER A 10 -19.58 16.68 3.29
N ILE A 11 -19.79 16.55 4.60
CA ILE A 11 -18.74 16.78 5.57
C ILE A 11 -17.68 15.71 5.33
N ASP A 12 -16.46 16.14 5.01
CA ASP A 12 -15.33 15.24 4.85
C ASP A 12 -14.85 14.83 6.24
N ASN A 13 -15.22 13.63 6.67
CA ASN A 13 -14.96 13.15 8.03
C ASN A 13 -13.54 12.60 8.22
N TYR A 14 -12.73 12.49 7.15
CA TYR A 14 -11.31 12.09 7.20
C TYR A 14 -10.43 13.20 7.79
N SER A 15 -10.60 13.44 9.08
CA SER A 15 -10.05 14.57 9.80
C SER A 15 -8.81 14.21 10.62
N TYR A 16 -8.66 12.95 11.02
CA TYR A 16 -7.55 12.51 11.87
C TYR A 16 -6.36 12.03 11.04
N GLN A 17 -5.24 12.74 11.09
CA GLN A 17 -4.01 12.35 10.40
C GLN A 17 -3.26 11.27 11.19
N VAL A 18 -3.05 10.11 10.58
CA VAL A 18 -2.39 8.95 11.22
C VAL A 18 -0.96 8.72 10.73
N ARG A 19 -0.64 9.18 9.52
CA ARG A 19 0.69 9.11 8.91
C ARG A 19 0.94 10.35 8.06
N GLU A 20 2.20 10.77 8.02
CA GLU A 20 2.70 11.74 7.07
C GLU A 20 4.12 11.34 6.68
N GLU A 21 4.45 11.47 5.39
CA GLU A 21 5.79 11.25 4.86
C GLU A 21 6.10 12.34 3.82
N ASN A 22 7.36 12.75 3.72
CA ASN A 22 7.78 13.79 2.77
C ASN A 22 9.03 13.32 2.01
N GLY A 23 9.07 13.54 0.71
CA GLY A 23 10.20 13.13 -0.13
C GLY A 23 9.98 13.49 -1.58
N ASP A 24 11.02 13.38 -2.41
CA ASP A 24 10.93 13.67 -3.84
C ASP A 24 10.44 12.42 -4.60
N LEU A 25 9.17 12.39 -5.01
CA LEU A 25 8.53 11.25 -5.67
C LEU A 25 8.67 11.28 -7.20
N ASN A 26 8.90 12.47 -7.77
CA ASN A 26 8.99 12.67 -9.22
C ASN A 26 10.42 13.03 -9.68
N ASN A 27 11.39 13.04 -8.77
CA ASN A 27 12.80 13.39 -8.98
C ASN A 27 12.99 14.81 -9.56
N ASP A 28 12.13 15.76 -9.19
CA ASP A 28 12.25 17.17 -9.63
C ASP A 28 13.04 18.06 -8.65
N GLY A 29 13.58 17.45 -7.58
CA GLY A 29 14.33 18.11 -6.52
C GLY A 29 13.46 18.81 -5.48
N LYS A 30 12.13 18.67 -5.53
CA LYS A 30 11.20 19.27 -4.57
C LYS A 30 10.57 18.20 -3.68
N MET A 31 10.21 18.62 -2.47
CA MET A 31 9.57 17.74 -1.50
C MET A 31 8.09 17.56 -1.83
N ASP A 32 7.70 16.36 -2.18
CA ASP A 32 6.31 15.92 -2.25
C ASP A 32 5.84 15.45 -0.87
N LYS A 33 4.51 15.33 -0.70
CA LYS A 33 3.90 14.99 0.59
C LYS A 33 2.92 13.83 0.45
N ILE A 34 2.96 12.92 1.41
CA ILE A 34 2.00 11.84 1.56
C ILE A 34 1.31 11.98 2.90
N ILE A 35 -0.01 11.84 2.92
CA ILE A 35 -0.81 11.88 4.15
C ILE A 35 -1.75 10.70 4.14
N VAL A 36 -1.86 10.02 5.28
CA VAL A 36 -2.95 9.10 5.55
C VAL A 36 -3.84 9.70 6.61
N LYS A 37 -5.13 9.80 6.30
CA LYS A 37 -6.15 10.26 7.25
C LYS A 37 -7.16 9.15 7.52
N MET A 38 -7.73 9.17 8.71
CA MET A 38 -8.77 8.26 9.16
C MET A 38 -10.06 9.04 9.39
N ASP A 39 -11.18 8.46 8.97
CA ASP A 39 -12.49 8.86 9.46
C ASP A 39 -12.73 8.18 10.81
N THR A 40 -12.73 8.96 11.88
CA THR A 40 -12.95 8.46 13.26
C THR A 40 -14.42 8.52 13.68
N VAL A 41 -15.31 9.03 12.83
CA VAL A 41 -16.76 9.08 13.06
C VAL A 41 -17.41 7.80 12.55
N ASP A 42 -16.95 7.28 11.41
CA ASP A 42 -17.38 6.00 10.87
C ASP A 42 -16.87 4.83 11.73
N GLU A 43 -17.77 3.93 12.11
CA GLU A 43 -17.46 2.78 12.98
C GLU A 43 -16.41 1.84 12.37
N THR A 44 -16.34 1.76 11.04
CA THR A 44 -15.36 0.92 10.33
C THR A 44 -13.95 1.51 10.35
N ARG A 45 -13.83 2.79 10.70
CA ARG A 45 -12.61 3.61 10.68
C ARG A 45 -11.83 3.47 9.37
N PRO A 46 -12.43 3.85 8.23
CA PRO A 46 -11.79 3.77 6.94
C PRO A 46 -10.65 4.80 6.84
N LEU A 47 -9.69 4.51 5.96
CA LEU A 47 -8.52 5.36 5.75
C LEU A 47 -8.49 5.92 4.33
N ARG A 48 -7.90 7.10 4.20
CA ARG A 48 -7.68 7.78 2.92
C ARG A 48 -6.20 8.09 2.78
N LEU A 49 -5.59 7.54 1.73
CA LEU A 49 -4.29 7.94 1.24
C LEU A 49 -4.43 9.19 0.36
N GLN A 50 -3.60 10.19 0.61
CA GLN A 50 -3.45 11.37 -0.24
C GLN A 50 -1.98 11.57 -0.59
N ILE A 51 -1.70 11.84 -1.87
CA ILE A 51 -0.37 12.18 -2.36
C ILE A 51 -0.45 13.56 -3.01
N PHE A 52 0.45 14.43 -2.61
CA PHE A 52 0.56 15.79 -3.11
C PHE A 52 1.92 15.99 -3.78
N LEU A 53 1.91 16.44 -5.02
CA LEU A 53 3.12 16.80 -5.76
C LEU A 53 3.40 18.29 -5.64
N SER A 54 4.66 18.64 -5.46
CA SER A 54 5.14 20.01 -5.44
C SER A 54 5.10 20.64 -6.83
N GLN A 55 4.58 21.86 -6.89
CA GLN A 55 4.55 22.70 -8.09
C GLN A 55 5.81 23.58 -8.17
N PRO A 56 6.16 24.13 -9.35
CA PRO A 56 7.29 25.05 -9.50
C PRO A 56 7.25 26.26 -8.55
N ASN A 57 6.06 26.70 -8.14
CA ASN A 57 5.84 27.80 -7.19
C ASN A 57 5.87 27.38 -5.72
N GLY A 58 6.23 26.13 -5.41
CA GLY A 58 6.29 25.57 -4.06
C GLY A 58 4.94 25.17 -3.46
N LYS A 59 3.83 25.31 -4.19
CA LYS A 59 2.51 24.84 -3.73
C LYS A 59 2.37 23.33 -3.94
N LEU A 60 1.71 22.67 -3.00
CA LEU A 60 1.34 21.26 -3.12
C LEU A 60 0.02 21.10 -3.88
N THR A 61 -0.01 20.20 -4.86
CA THR A 61 -1.22 19.84 -5.63
C THR A 61 -1.56 18.38 -5.40
N LEU A 62 -2.82 18.10 -5.07
CA LEU A 62 -3.31 16.73 -4.87
C LEU A 62 -3.22 15.94 -6.19
N ALA A 63 -2.39 14.89 -6.20
CA ALA A 63 -2.20 14.00 -7.34
C ALA A 63 -2.99 12.69 -7.17
N VAL A 64 -3.12 12.19 -5.95
CA VAL A 64 -3.85 10.95 -5.63
C VAL A 64 -4.70 11.17 -4.38
N SER A 65 -5.93 10.64 -4.41
CA SER A 65 -6.76 10.46 -3.23
C SER A 65 -7.50 9.14 -3.34
N SER A 66 -7.22 8.18 -2.46
CA SER A 66 -7.81 6.84 -2.50
C SER A 66 -8.22 6.35 -1.11
N THR A 67 -9.42 5.79 -1.03
CA THR A 67 -9.95 5.09 0.15
C THR A 67 -9.95 3.57 -0.01
N LYS A 68 -9.43 3.07 -1.14
CA LYS A 68 -9.50 1.64 -1.51
C LYS A 68 -8.24 0.86 -1.15
N ILE A 69 -7.10 1.55 -1.09
CA ILE A 69 -5.77 0.93 -0.97
C ILE A 69 -5.46 0.43 0.44
N ILE A 70 -6.10 0.98 1.47
CA ILE A 70 -5.93 0.58 2.87
C ILE A 70 -7.24 -0.01 3.38
N GLU A 71 -7.17 -1.19 3.99
CA GLU A 71 -8.31 -1.85 4.63
C GLU A 71 -8.76 -1.04 5.86
N PRO A 72 -10.07 -0.81 6.06
CA PRO A 72 -10.59 -0.20 7.29
C PRO A 72 -10.09 -0.96 8.53
N GLN A 73 -9.87 -0.25 9.65
CA GLN A 73 -9.39 -0.92 10.88
C GLN A 73 -10.43 -1.86 11.48
N TYR A 74 -11.74 -1.61 11.25
CA TYR A 74 -12.85 -2.44 11.73
C TYR A 74 -13.81 -2.78 10.57
N PRO A 75 -13.40 -3.62 9.62
CA PRO A 75 -14.15 -3.83 8.39
C PRO A 75 -15.47 -4.57 8.69
N VAL A 76 -16.50 -4.32 7.88
CA VAL A 76 -17.88 -4.78 8.14
C VAL A 76 -17.95 -6.31 8.22
N GLU A 77 -17.17 -7.00 7.38
CA GLU A 77 -17.03 -8.45 7.36
C GLU A 77 -16.55 -9.04 8.70
N ASN A 78 -15.80 -8.26 9.48
CA ASN A 78 -15.31 -8.64 10.81
C ASN A 78 -16.30 -8.29 11.93
N LYS A 79 -17.50 -7.80 11.62
CA LYS A 79 -18.60 -7.56 12.57
C LYS A 79 -18.20 -6.69 13.77
N GLY A 80 -17.42 -5.63 13.51
CA GLY A 80 -16.95 -4.70 14.53
C GLY A 80 -15.63 -5.08 15.20
N GLU A 81 -15.02 -6.22 14.82
CA GLU A 81 -13.70 -6.60 15.29
C GLU A 81 -12.59 -5.94 14.48
N PHE A 82 -11.46 -5.72 15.15
CA PHE A 82 -10.24 -5.18 14.54
C PHE A 82 -9.72 -6.11 13.43
N ASN A 83 -9.26 -5.55 12.32
CA ASN A 83 -8.73 -6.34 11.19
C ASN A 83 -7.43 -7.11 11.50
N GLY A 84 -6.80 -6.83 12.64
CA GLY A 84 -5.62 -7.53 13.12
C GLY A 84 -4.29 -6.97 12.61
N TYR A 85 -4.29 -5.90 11.80
CA TYR A 85 -3.10 -5.35 11.16
C TYR A 85 -2.94 -3.86 11.40
N GLN A 86 -1.68 -3.45 11.54
CA GLN A 86 -1.36 -2.03 11.64
C GLN A 86 -1.68 -1.28 10.34
N ILE A 87 -1.93 0.03 10.48
CA ILE A 87 -2.02 0.94 9.35
C ILE A 87 -0.68 0.89 8.59
N PRO A 88 -0.70 0.69 7.25
CA PRO A 88 0.51 0.60 6.44
C PRO A 88 1.48 1.77 6.65
N SER A 89 2.77 1.46 6.57
CA SER A 89 3.84 2.45 6.58
C SER A 89 4.18 2.85 5.15
N PHE A 90 4.50 4.12 4.95
CA PHE A 90 4.87 4.69 3.66
C PHE A 90 6.28 5.24 3.75
N PHE A 91 7.10 4.96 2.75
CA PHE A 91 8.48 5.43 2.66
C PHE A 91 8.75 5.95 1.25
N ILE A 92 9.67 6.91 1.15
CA ILE A 92 10.10 7.44 -0.15
C ILE A 92 11.60 7.19 -0.29
N GLU A 93 11.95 6.37 -1.27
CA GLU A 93 13.34 6.00 -1.54
C GLU A 93 13.64 6.14 -3.02
N LYS A 94 14.55 7.05 -3.37
CA LYS A 94 15.03 7.24 -4.76
C LYS A 94 13.88 7.43 -5.78
N GLY A 95 12.89 8.24 -5.43
CA GLY A 95 11.72 8.50 -6.28
C GLY A 95 10.71 7.34 -6.38
N ILE A 96 10.79 6.37 -5.47
CA ILE A 96 9.84 5.26 -5.35
C ILE A 96 9.06 5.43 -4.06
N LEU A 97 7.74 5.42 -4.17
CA LEU A 97 6.84 5.31 -3.02
C LEU A 97 6.71 3.84 -2.64
N LYS A 98 7.20 3.49 -1.45
CA LYS A 98 7.06 2.15 -0.87
C LYS A 98 5.90 2.14 0.11
N MET A 99 4.98 1.20 -0.03
CA MET A 99 3.93 0.93 0.95
C MET A 99 4.17 -0.44 1.57
N TRP A 100 4.51 -0.48 2.86
CA TRP A 100 4.69 -1.70 3.62
C TRP A 100 3.45 -2.00 4.46
N SER A 101 2.94 -3.21 4.37
CA SER A 101 1.74 -3.66 5.09
C SER A 101 1.98 -5.01 5.75
N GLU A 102 1.47 -5.17 6.97
CA GLU A 102 1.34 -6.48 7.60
C GLU A 102 0.28 -7.31 6.87
N ILE A 103 0.52 -8.61 6.77
CA ILE A 103 -0.44 -9.60 6.29
C ILE A 103 -0.33 -10.86 7.16
N LYS A 104 -1.27 -11.78 6.99
CA LYS A 104 -1.23 -13.05 7.72
C LYS A 104 0.11 -13.76 7.48
N GLY A 105 0.82 -14.04 8.56
CA GLY A 105 2.09 -14.77 8.51
C GLY A 105 3.27 -13.96 7.97
N GLY A 106 3.16 -12.63 7.81
CA GLY A 106 4.30 -11.80 7.40
C GLY A 106 3.93 -10.41 6.92
N ASN A 107 4.51 -9.99 5.79
CA ASN A 107 4.34 -8.63 5.26
C ASN A 107 4.40 -8.60 3.73
N ILE A 108 3.90 -7.50 3.17
CA ILE A 108 3.95 -7.21 1.75
C ILE A 108 4.35 -5.74 1.55
N THR A 109 5.23 -5.52 0.58
CA THR A 109 5.69 -4.20 0.17
C THR A 109 5.35 -3.96 -1.29
N TYR A 110 4.77 -2.80 -1.57
CA TYR A 110 4.44 -2.34 -2.91
C TYR A 110 5.29 -1.13 -3.25
N ASP A 111 5.97 -1.19 -4.39
CA ASP A 111 6.77 -0.08 -4.91
C ASP A 111 6.02 0.59 -6.05
N PHE A 112 5.59 1.83 -5.84
CA PHE A 112 4.94 2.68 -6.82
C PHE A 112 5.90 3.72 -7.35
N LYS A 113 5.95 3.86 -8.68
CA LYS A 113 6.76 4.88 -9.36
C LYS A 113 5.85 5.91 -10.03
N TYR A 114 6.17 7.19 -9.87
CA TYR A 114 5.51 8.24 -10.63
C TYR A 114 6.05 8.27 -12.06
N GLN A 115 5.21 7.92 -13.04
CA GLN A 115 5.53 7.93 -14.46
C GLN A 115 4.27 8.14 -15.29
N ASN A 116 4.41 8.80 -16.44
CA ASN A 116 3.28 9.08 -17.34
C ASN A 116 2.10 9.77 -16.63
N GLY A 117 2.39 10.65 -15.67
CA GLY A 117 1.39 11.36 -14.87
C GLY A 117 0.62 10.52 -13.86
N ASN A 118 1.07 9.29 -13.56
CA ASN A 118 0.40 8.39 -12.62
C ASN A 118 1.42 7.70 -11.71
N PHE A 119 0.99 7.26 -10.53
CA PHE A 119 1.74 6.33 -9.70
C PHE A 119 1.38 4.90 -10.09
N GLU A 120 2.32 4.20 -10.72
CA GLU A 120 2.15 2.84 -11.22
C GLU A 120 2.92 1.85 -10.35
N LEU A 121 2.30 0.71 -10.02
CA LEU A 121 2.93 -0.38 -9.29
C LEU A 121 3.97 -1.06 -10.19
N ILE A 122 5.24 -0.99 -9.80
CA ILE A 122 6.36 -1.54 -10.57
C ILE A 122 6.93 -2.81 -9.95
N TYR A 123 6.79 -2.97 -8.63
CA TYR A 123 7.37 -4.10 -7.91
C TYR A 123 6.57 -4.46 -6.67
N VAL A 124 6.52 -5.75 -6.36
CA VAL A 124 5.94 -6.30 -5.13
C VAL A 124 6.95 -7.24 -4.48
N ASN A 125 7.15 -7.08 -3.18
CA ASN A 125 7.84 -8.07 -2.35
C ASN A 125 6.90 -8.56 -1.26
N LYS A 126 6.74 -9.87 -1.11
CA LYS A 126 5.91 -10.49 -0.08
C LYS A 126 6.74 -11.51 0.67
N LEU A 127 6.82 -11.37 1.98
CA LEU A 127 7.49 -12.33 2.85
C LEU A 127 6.45 -12.93 3.78
N THR A 128 6.32 -14.26 3.74
CA THR A 128 5.40 -15.01 4.62
C THR A 128 6.11 -16.19 5.25
N ASN A 129 5.53 -16.77 6.30
CA ASN A 129 5.98 -18.02 6.88
C ASN A 129 4.81 -18.91 7.28
N ASN A 130 5.11 -20.20 7.48
CA ASN A 130 4.14 -21.22 7.86
C ASN A 130 4.02 -21.44 9.37
N ALA A 131 4.52 -20.53 10.22
CA ALA A 131 4.44 -20.70 11.67
C ALA A 131 2.99 -20.66 12.16
N THR A 132 2.64 -21.57 13.07
CA THR A 132 1.25 -21.75 13.54
C THR A 132 0.92 -21.00 14.83
N LYS A 133 1.92 -20.56 15.60
CA LYS A 133 1.73 -19.97 16.94
C LYS A 133 2.53 -18.68 17.18
N GLY A 134 2.96 -17.99 16.13
CA GLY A 134 3.78 -16.77 16.24
C GLY A 134 5.22 -17.01 16.72
N TYR A 135 5.65 -18.27 16.83
CA TYR A 135 7.03 -18.66 17.09
C TYR A 135 7.61 -19.30 15.85
N THR A 136 8.79 -18.83 15.44
CA THR A 136 9.59 -19.43 14.39
C THR A 136 10.54 -20.44 15.02
N ASP A 137 10.58 -21.64 14.47
CA ASP A 137 11.52 -22.70 14.83
C ASP A 137 12.39 -23.08 13.62
N GLU A 138 13.25 -24.07 13.81
CA GLU A 138 14.11 -24.65 12.77
C GLU A 138 13.36 -25.34 11.62
N ASN A 139 12.06 -25.57 11.75
CA ASN A 139 11.21 -26.17 10.70
C ASN A 139 10.35 -25.11 9.99
N THR A 140 10.42 -23.87 10.44
CA THR A 140 9.64 -22.77 9.86
C THR A 140 10.21 -22.43 8.49
N ILE A 141 9.33 -22.48 7.50
CA ILE A 141 9.63 -22.14 6.11
C ILE A 141 9.16 -20.71 5.87
N PHE A 142 10.10 -19.88 5.42
CA PHE A 142 9.83 -18.55 4.89
C PHE A 142 9.68 -18.64 3.38
N THR A 143 8.62 -18.05 2.86
CA THR A 143 8.39 -17.88 1.43
C THR A 143 8.51 -16.41 1.10
N GLU A 144 9.52 -16.06 0.30
CA GLU A 144 9.67 -14.74 -0.29
C GLU A 144 9.20 -14.77 -1.74
N ALA A 145 8.18 -13.97 -2.06
CA ALA A 145 7.69 -13.76 -3.41
C ALA A 145 8.04 -12.36 -3.90
N LYS A 146 8.86 -12.30 -4.95
CA LYS A 146 9.29 -11.07 -5.63
C LYS A 146 8.66 -11.01 -7.00
N PHE A 147 7.93 -9.94 -7.29
CA PHE A 147 7.33 -9.72 -8.59
C PHE A 147 7.76 -8.37 -9.14
N ASP A 148 8.57 -8.41 -10.19
CA ASP A 148 8.85 -7.26 -11.05
C ASP A 148 7.77 -7.17 -12.13
N LEU A 149 6.86 -6.22 -11.98
CA LEU A 149 5.73 -6.04 -12.90
C LEU A 149 6.18 -5.40 -14.22
N VAL A 150 7.33 -4.72 -14.25
CA VAL A 150 7.89 -4.11 -15.46
C VAL A 150 8.38 -5.20 -16.42
N THR A 151 9.13 -6.17 -15.91
CA THR A 151 9.62 -7.30 -16.72
C THR A 151 8.60 -8.46 -16.81
N GLY A 152 7.65 -8.48 -15.87
CA GLY A 152 6.69 -9.56 -15.68
C GLY A 152 7.29 -10.78 -14.97
N ILE A 153 8.46 -10.67 -14.36
CA ILE A 153 9.14 -11.81 -13.72
C ILE A 153 8.67 -11.92 -12.27
N ARG A 154 8.11 -13.08 -11.93
CA ARG A 154 7.80 -13.47 -10.55
C ARG A 154 8.70 -14.63 -10.12
N THR A 155 9.36 -14.44 -8.99
CA THR A 155 10.21 -15.43 -8.33
C THR A 155 9.65 -15.69 -6.94
N GLU A 156 9.55 -16.95 -6.56
CA GLU A 156 9.21 -17.39 -5.21
C GLU A 156 10.34 -18.27 -4.69
N THR A 157 10.83 -17.97 -3.50
CA THR A 157 11.91 -18.72 -2.85
C THR A 157 11.43 -19.21 -1.50
N ASP A 158 11.59 -20.50 -1.24
CA ASP A 158 11.34 -21.09 0.07
C ASP A 158 12.68 -21.35 0.78
N GLU A 159 12.78 -20.87 2.02
CA GLU A 159 13.97 -20.99 2.86
C GLU A 159 13.58 -21.45 4.27
N VAL A 160 14.37 -22.37 4.84
CA VAL A 160 14.23 -22.73 6.26
C VAL A 160 14.90 -21.68 7.12
N SER A 161 14.29 -21.36 8.26
CA SER A 161 14.89 -20.52 9.30
C SER A 161 16.36 -20.90 9.58
N GLY A 162 17.28 -19.95 9.38
CA GLY A 162 18.72 -20.16 9.64
C GLY A 162 19.49 -20.93 8.56
N SER A 163 18.86 -21.33 7.45
CA SER A 163 19.56 -21.94 6.32
C SER A 163 20.14 -20.88 5.37
N ALA A 164 21.40 -21.05 4.96
CA ALA A 164 22.02 -20.23 3.92
C ALA A 164 21.60 -20.64 2.49
N LYS A 165 20.85 -21.75 2.35
CA LYS A 165 20.47 -22.32 1.05
C LYS A 165 18.95 -22.42 0.94
N ALA A 166 18.42 -21.90 -0.17
CA ALA A 166 17.04 -22.06 -0.57
C ALA A 166 16.68 -23.55 -0.74
N LEU A 167 15.52 -23.93 -0.19
CA LEU A 167 14.90 -25.23 -0.42
C LEU A 167 14.41 -25.35 -1.85
N GLU A 168 13.71 -24.32 -2.31
CA GLU A 168 13.08 -24.30 -3.62
C GLU A 168 13.06 -22.88 -4.17
N VAL A 169 13.29 -22.76 -5.48
CA VAL A 169 13.14 -21.50 -6.22
C VAL A 169 12.23 -21.75 -7.41
N ARG A 170 11.08 -21.10 -7.42
CA ARG A 170 10.10 -21.13 -8.51
C ARG A 170 10.16 -19.81 -9.26
N LYS A 171 10.21 -19.87 -10.59
CA LYS A 171 10.21 -18.67 -11.44
C LYS A 171 9.19 -18.80 -12.55
N LYS A 172 8.39 -17.76 -12.73
CA LYS A 172 7.40 -17.66 -13.82
C LYS A 172 7.39 -16.26 -14.42
N ARG A 173 6.89 -16.15 -15.65
CA ARG A 173 6.70 -14.86 -16.32
C ARG A 173 5.22 -14.60 -16.52
N ILE A 174 4.71 -13.52 -15.91
CA ILE A 174 3.34 -13.03 -16.01
C ILE A 174 3.40 -11.54 -16.33
N LEU A 175 2.93 -11.15 -17.51
CA LEU A 175 2.87 -9.75 -17.91
C LEU A 175 1.57 -9.10 -17.43
N VAL A 176 1.69 -7.97 -16.74
CA VAL A 176 0.56 -7.13 -16.31
C VAL A 176 0.62 -5.82 -17.10
N ARG A 177 -0.36 -5.58 -17.97
CA ARG A 177 -0.44 -4.37 -18.80
C ARG A 177 -1.90 -3.90 -18.93
N PRO A 178 -2.20 -2.62 -18.65
CA PRO A 178 -1.31 -1.60 -18.10
C PRO A 178 -0.87 -1.94 -16.67
N LEU A 179 0.17 -1.26 -16.17
CA LEU A 179 0.57 -1.41 -14.78
C LEU A 179 -0.55 -0.89 -13.84
N PRO A 180 -0.80 -1.54 -12.70
CA PRO A 180 -1.82 -1.09 -11.76
C PRO A 180 -1.51 0.32 -11.26
N LYS A 181 -2.54 1.17 -11.24
CA LYS A 181 -2.44 2.54 -10.71
C LYS A 181 -2.83 2.57 -9.25
N ILE A 182 -2.11 3.34 -8.44
CA ILE A 182 -2.36 3.44 -7.00
C ILE A 182 -3.80 3.90 -6.65
N GLN A 183 -4.41 4.71 -7.51
CA GLN A 183 -5.77 5.22 -7.32
C GLN A 183 -6.85 4.13 -7.43
N ASP A 184 -6.55 3.07 -8.18
CA ASP A 184 -7.45 1.96 -8.48
C ASP A 184 -7.10 0.70 -7.67
N PHE A 185 -5.91 0.68 -7.06
CA PHE A 185 -5.40 -0.40 -6.24
C PHE A 185 -6.23 -0.58 -4.96
N LYS A 186 -6.54 -1.84 -4.65
CA LYS A 186 -7.39 -2.23 -3.52
C LYS A 186 -6.59 -3.00 -2.49
N PHE A 187 -6.96 -2.88 -1.22
CA PHE A 187 -6.35 -3.68 -0.14
C PHE A 187 -6.51 -5.20 -0.33
N SER A 188 -7.50 -5.64 -1.12
CA SER A 188 -7.72 -7.04 -1.48
C SER A 188 -6.81 -7.53 -2.62
N ASP A 189 -6.13 -6.63 -3.34
CA ASP A 189 -5.21 -7.01 -4.42
C ASP A 189 -3.97 -7.75 -3.88
N LYS A 190 -3.75 -7.76 -2.55
CA LYS A 190 -2.74 -8.60 -1.88
C LYS A 190 -2.84 -10.10 -2.22
N GLU A 191 -4.02 -10.57 -2.65
CA GLU A 191 -4.25 -11.96 -3.06
C GLU A 191 -3.78 -12.24 -4.50
N LEU A 192 -3.54 -11.20 -5.31
CA LEU A 192 -3.03 -11.33 -6.68
C LEU A 192 -1.50 -11.55 -6.73
N TYR A 193 -0.82 -11.24 -5.62
CA TYR A 193 0.64 -11.23 -5.49
C TYR A 193 1.10 -12.28 -4.46
#